data_AF-A0A645BVT8-F1
#
_entry.id   AF-A0A645BVT8-F1
#
_cell.length_a   1.000
_cell.length_b   1.000
_cell.length_c   1.000
_cell.angle_alpha   90.00
_cell.angle_beta   90.00
_cell.angle_gamma   90.00
#
_symmetry.space_group_name_H-M   'P 1'
#
loop_
_entity.id
_entity.type
_entity.pdbx_description
1 polymer ?
#
loop_
_entity_poly.entity_id
_entity_poly.type
_entity_poly.pdbx_seq_one_letter_code
_entity_poly.pdbx_strand_id
1 'polypeptide(L)'
;MMIRIPLSSLLPADYSTVDSAITWANSLPQDRYKDFSAVDAAIAAVQRDKVASEQDDVNAMAQAIMNAIHALESVGADYGVVNDLAAYAMSLNSAHYSNYNVVVEAFSAIDWDKSIEEQAAVNAMAQQLFAAINALIPLPADYAAVDAALAIIAGLPDPSYYVTFEGIRTAVSTVVRGKPKSQQSDVDAMAQTLIAAINSLQLYPADYRRVDQTILRAAELDASDYTNFDTVMTAARSVDRSKSILEQEEVDTMATTLMTAIDNLELVGADYTGVDTAIRYAQGLDPRDYTNFAALSEAIRAVDRSKTINEQAQVDQMAADIVQAILTLQRVAVTPTPSTTDPTPTPYTGTPGTSNGITLDQLKSLLNQNNTTSTTKTLSMPKTGAPYDATAIVVLVGCVCSLIVSGCVLYIFYGKKHTFKNAKGEK
;
A
#
# COMPACT_ATOMS: atom_id res chain seq x y z
N MET A 1 -92.03 96.55 9.33
CA MET A 1 -90.93 96.07 10.20
C MET A 1 -89.66 96.04 9.35
N MET A 2 -88.91 97.15 9.30
CA MET A 2 -87.61 97.17 8.63
C MET A 2 -86.65 96.41 9.53
N ILE A 3 -86.29 95.20 9.11
CA ILE A 3 -85.22 94.43 9.72
C ILE A 3 -83.94 95.23 9.49
N ARG A 4 -83.47 95.93 10.53
CA ARG A 4 -82.14 96.54 10.53
C ARG A 4 -81.14 95.40 10.66
N ILE A 5 -80.67 94.90 9.53
CA ILE A 5 -79.48 94.05 9.47
C ILE A 5 -78.30 94.94 9.90
N PRO A 6 -77.59 94.65 11.00
CA PRO A 6 -76.47 95.47 11.43
C PRO A 6 -75.40 95.46 10.33
N LEU A 7 -74.85 96.63 9.98
CA LEU A 7 -73.81 96.77 8.95
C LEU A 7 -72.61 95.83 9.20
N SER A 8 -72.37 95.49 10.47
CA SER A 8 -71.39 94.52 10.95
C SER A 8 -71.60 93.08 10.46
N SER A 9 -72.81 92.73 9.99
CA SER A 9 -73.14 91.39 9.47
C SER A 9 -72.97 91.24 7.95
N LEU A 10 -72.54 92.30 7.26
CA LEU A 10 -72.20 92.32 5.84
C LEU A 10 -70.69 92.39 5.58
N LEU A 11 -69.87 92.43 6.64
CA LEU A 11 -68.41 92.38 6.50
C LEU A 11 -67.98 90.95 6.12
N PRO A 12 -66.91 90.78 5.32
CA PRO A 12 -66.33 89.46 5.04
C PRO A 12 -65.97 88.70 6.32
N ALA A 13 -66.13 87.38 6.32
CA ALA A 13 -65.59 86.53 7.37
C ALA A 13 -64.05 86.56 7.40
N ASP A 14 -63.47 86.26 8.57
CA ASP A 14 -62.02 86.12 8.72
C ASP A 14 -61.57 84.71 8.31
N TYR A 15 -60.78 84.63 7.24
CA TYR A 15 -60.27 83.37 6.69
C TYR A 15 -58.83 83.06 7.09
N SER A 16 -58.21 83.85 7.97
CA SER A 16 -56.80 83.70 8.34
C SER A 16 -56.45 82.29 8.83
N THR A 17 -57.36 81.62 9.55
CA THR A 17 -57.20 80.24 10.02
C THR A 17 -57.28 79.21 8.88
N VAL A 18 -58.21 79.39 7.94
CA VAL A 18 -58.31 78.57 6.73
C VAL A 18 -57.06 78.72 5.87
N ASP A 19 -56.60 79.95 5.65
CA ASP A 19 -55.39 80.24 4.87
C ASP A 19 -54.14 79.61 5.51
N SER A 20 -54.07 79.65 6.84
CA SER A 20 -52.99 79.00 7.59
C SER A 20 -53.04 77.47 7.45
N ALA A 21 -54.22 76.87 7.53
CA ALA A 21 -54.40 75.42 7.38
C ALA A 21 -54.07 74.94 5.95
N ILE A 22 -54.49 75.67 4.92
CA ILE A 22 -54.15 75.38 3.51
C ILE A 22 -52.63 75.53 3.29
N THR A 23 -52.02 76.59 3.84
CA THR A 23 -50.58 76.79 3.74
C THR A 23 -49.82 75.65 4.39
N TRP A 24 -50.27 75.16 5.55
CA TRP A 24 -49.68 73.99 6.19
C TRP A 24 -49.85 72.73 5.32
N ALA A 25 -51.07 72.42 4.85
CA ALA A 25 -51.31 71.29 3.96
C ALA A 25 -50.39 71.26 2.74
N ASN A 26 -50.24 72.41 2.06
CA ASN A 26 -49.40 72.56 0.86
C ASN A 26 -47.90 72.47 1.15
N SER A 27 -47.48 72.66 2.41
CA SER A 27 -46.08 72.50 2.82
C SER A 27 -45.69 71.05 3.09
N LEU A 28 -46.67 70.14 3.19
CA LEU A 28 -46.42 68.73 3.48
C LEU A 28 -45.94 67.99 2.23
N PRO A 29 -44.92 67.13 2.35
CA PRO A 29 -44.44 66.28 1.26
C PRO A 29 -45.43 65.14 0.98
N GLN A 30 -46.29 65.30 -0.03
CA GLN A 30 -47.39 64.37 -0.32
C GLN A 30 -46.94 62.93 -0.59
N ASP A 31 -45.76 62.75 -1.20
CA ASP A 31 -45.18 61.43 -1.53
C ASP A 31 -44.81 60.60 -0.30
N ARG A 32 -44.85 61.20 0.89
CA ARG A 32 -44.55 60.54 2.17
C ARG A 32 -45.79 60.02 2.89
N TYR A 33 -46.98 60.21 2.32
CA TYR A 33 -48.24 59.75 2.89
C TYR A 33 -48.93 58.77 1.96
N LYS A 34 -49.61 57.76 2.52
CA LYS A 34 -50.28 56.70 1.73
C LYS A 34 -51.40 57.25 0.86
N ASP A 35 -52.13 58.23 1.38
CA ASP A 35 -53.27 58.86 0.73
C ASP A 35 -53.43 60.31 1.20
N PHE A 36 -53.42 61.25 0.25
CA PHE A 36 -53.60 62.69 0.50
C PHE A 36 -54.98 63.21 0.07
N SER A 37 -55.81 62.35 -0.53
CA SER A 37 -57.06 62.74 -1.19
C SER A 37 -58.08 63.40 -0.26
N ALA A 38 -58.12 63.00 1.02
CA ALA A 38 -59.00 63.61 2.02
C ALA A 38 -58.62 65.07 2.33
N VAL A 39 -57.32 65.40 2.34
CA VAL A 39 -56.83 66.76 2.53
C VAL A 39 -57.17 67.61 1.31
N ASP A 40 -56.92 67.08 0.11
CA ASP A 40 -57.28 67.75 -1.15
C ASP A 40 -58.78 68.04 -1.24
N ALA A 41 -59.62 67.07 -0.84
CA ALA A 41 -61.07 67.25 -0.80
C ALA A 41 -61.51 68.32 0.21
N ALA A 42 -60.89 68.37 1.40
CA ALA A 42 -61.19 69.39 2.41
C ALA A 42 -60.78 70.80 1.96
N ILE A 43 -59.65 70.94 1.27
CA ILE A 43 -59.21 72.21 0.67
C ILE A 43 -60.17 72.63 -0.46
N ALA A 44 -60.55 71.70 -1.32
CA ALA A 44 -61.48 71.97 -2.43
C ALA A 44 -62.89 72.38 -1.95
N ALA A 45 -63.30 71.97 -0.74
CA ALA A 45 -64.59 72.30 -0.16
C ALA A 45 -64.65 73.73 0.44
N VAL A 46 -63.55 74.48 0.48
CA VAL A 46 -63.50 75.84 1.04
C VAL A 46 -64.32 76.82 0.21
N GLN A 47 -65.29 77.47 0.86
CA GLN A 47 -66.13 78.53 0.28
C GLN A 47 -65.62 79.90 0.74
N ARG A 48 -65.40 80.84 -0.17
CA ARG A 48 -64.72 82.14 0.09
C ARG A 48 -65.65 83.37 0.14
N ASP A 49 -66.94 83.16 0.01
CA ASP A 49 -67.99 84.18 -0.07
C ASP A 49 -68.76 84.39 1.25
N LYS A 50 -68.29 83.78 2.36
CA LYS A 50 -68.94 83.89 3.68
C LYS A 50 -68.77 85.28 4.30
N VAL A 51 -69.79 85.69 5.04
CA VAL A 51 -69.79 86.95 5.82
C VAL A 51 -69.55 86.70 7.31
N ALA A 52 -69.27 87.76 8.07
CA ALA A 52 -68.94 87.70 9.49
C ALA A 52 -69.99 86.98 10.37
N SER A 53 -71.26 86.93 9.97
CA SER A 53 -72.30 86.16 10.68
C SER A 53 -72.23 84.64 10.43
N GLU A 54 -71.48 84.19 9.42
CA GLU A 54 -71.26 82.78 9.06
C GLU A 54 -69.84 82.32 9.47
N GLN A 55 -69.18 83.03 10.39
CA GLN A 55 -67.81 82.72 10.82
C GLN A 55 -67.66 81.28 11.33
N ASP A 56 -68.72 80.69 11.91
CA ASP A 56 -68.71 79.30 12.36
C ASP A 56 -68.52 78.31 11.18
N ASP A 57 -69.07 78.61 10.01
CA ASP A 57 -68.84 77.80 8.79
C ASP A 57 -67.36 77.89 8.36
N VAL A 58 -66.78 79.09 8.39
CA VAL A 58 -65.35 79.32 8.07
C VAL A 58 -64.45 78.59 9.06
N ASN A 59 -64.78 78.62 10.35
CA ASN A 59 -64.07 77.87 11.38
C ASN A 59 -64.18 76.35 11.17
N ALA A 60 -65.35 75.85 10.75
CA ALA A 60 -65.55 74.44 10.44
C ALA A 60 -64.74 73.98 9.21
N MET A 61 -64.59 74.83 8.18
CA MET A 61 -63.71 74.55 7.04
C MET A 61 -62.24 74.41 7.47
N ALA A 62 -61.75 75.33 8.31
CA ALA A 62 -60.41 75.25 8.86
C ALA A 62 -60.22 73.94 9.66
N GLN A 63 -61.19 73.59 10.52
CA GLN A 63 -61.16 72.36 11.30
C GLN A 63 -61.18 71.10 10.43
N ALA A 64 -61.94 71.08 9.33
CA ALA A 64 -61.99 69.95 8.41
C ALA A 64 -60.63 69.68 7.75
N ILE A 65 -59.94 70.73 7.28
CA ILE A 65 -58.57 70.61 6.72
C ILE A 65 -57.61 70.08 7.79
N MET A 66 -57.65 70.64 9.00
CA MET A 66 -56.79 70.22 10.11
C MET A 66 -57.02 68.77 10.53
N ASN A 67 -58.29 68.33 10.57
CA ASN A 67 -58.63 66.93 10.87
C ASN A 67 -58.13 65.99 9.77
N ALA A 68 -58.26 66.37 8.49
CA ALA A 68 -57.75 65.59 7.39
C ALA A 68 -56.21 65.48 7.42
N ILE A 69 -55.50 66.57 7.73
CA ILE A 69 -54.04 66.57 7.91
C ILE A 69 -53.63 65.64 9.07
N HIS A 70 -54.30 65.74 10.22
CA HIS A 70 -53.99 64.90 11.38
C HIS A 70 -54.33 63.41 11.16
N ALA A 71 -55.17 63.08 10.18
CA ALA A 71 -55.52 61.71 9.81
C ALA A 71 -54.59 61.09 8.77
N LEU A 72 -53.60 61.83 8.24
CA LEU A 72 -52.65 61.32 7.26
C LEU A 72 -51.79 60.20 7.85
N GLU A 73 -51.68 59.09 7.11
CA GLU A 73 -50.78 57.98 7.43
C GLU A 73 -49.53 58.04 6.55
N SER A 74 -48.34 57.98 7.16
CA SER A 74 -47.08 57.91 6.43
C SER A 74 -46.92 56.61 5.63
N VAL A 75 -46.17 56.67 4.53
CA VAL A 75 -45.68 55.46 3.85
C VAL A 75 -44.60 54.77 4.69
N GLY A 76 -44.42 53.46 4.48
CA GLY A 76 -43.38 52.69 5.14
C GLY A 76 -41.97 53.08 4.67
N ALA A 77 -40.98 52.86 5.53
CA ALA A 77 -39.57 52.99 5.18
C ALA A 77 -39.13 51.91 4.17
N ASP A 78 -38.01 52.16 3.49
CA ASP A 78 -37.36 51.21 2.60
C ASP A 78 -36.42 50.27 3.38
N TYR A 79 -36.75 48.98 3.35
CA TYR A 79 -36.01 47.89 4.00
C TYR A 79 -35.14 47.08 3.02
N GLY A 80 -34.96 47.50 1.77
CA GLY A 80 -34.24 46.74 0.74
C GLY A 80 -32.88 46.21 1.21
N VAL A 81 -32.04 47.08 1.79
CA VAL A 81 -30.71 46.70 2.31
C VAL A 81 -30.82 45.73 3.49
N VAL A 82 -31.80 45.92 4.37
CA VAL A 82 -32.04 45.01 5.50
C VAL A 82 -32.41 43.62 4.99
N ASN A 83 -33.29 43.55 3.99
CA ASN A 83 -33.70 42.30 3.35
C ASN A 83 -32.52 41.59 2.67
N ASP A 84 -31.68 42.31 1.95
CA ASP A 84 -30.50 41.75 1.30
C ASP A 84 -29.51 41.17 2.32
N LEU A 85 -29.24 41.89 3.40
CA LEU A 85 -28.36 41.43 4.48
C LEU A 85 -28.96 40.23 5.23
N ALA A 86 -30.26 40.24 5.48
CA ALA A 86 -30.97 39.13 6.11
C ALA A 86 -30.90 37.87 5.24
N ALA A 87 -31.11 37.99 3.93
CA ALA A 87 -30.99 36.89 2.99
C ALA A 87 -29.55 36.34 2.96
N TYR A 88 -28.55 37.22 2.93
CA TYR A 88 -27.15 36.81 3.02
C TYR A 88 -26.86 36.06 4.32
N ALA A 89 -27.28 36.58 5.47
CA ALA A 89 -27.13 35.91 6.76
C ALA A 89 -27.77 34.51 6.75
N MET A 90 -29.01 34.38 6.26
CA MET A 90 -29.71 33.08 6.19
C MET A 90 -29.02 32.07 5.27
N SER A 91 -28.22 32.52 4.29
CA SER A 91 -27.43 31.64 3.44
C SER A 91 -26.18 31.07 4.12
N LEU A 92 -25.73 31.68 5.23
CA LEU A 92 -24.58 31.22 5.98
C LEU A 92 -24.93 29.96 6.78
N ASN A 93 -24.00 29.00 6.81
CA ASN A 93 -24.11 27.86 7.70
C ASN A 93 -23.70 28.28 9.12
N SER A 94 -24.67 28.39 10.02
CA SER A 94 -24.44 28.80 11.41
C SER A 94 -23.46 27.89 12.15
N ALA A 95 -23.42 26.60 11.83
CA ALA A 95 -22.51 25.63 12.43
C ALA A 95 -21.03 25.87 12.06
N HIS A 96 -20.73 26.79 11.14
CA HIS A 96 -19.36 27.18 10.80
C HIS A 96 -18.81 28.31 11.67
N TYR A 97 -19.60 28.86 12.59
CA TYR A 97 -19.22 30.03 13.38
C TYR A 97 -19.47 29.79 14.88
N SER A 98 -18.57 30.27 15.73
CA SER A 98 -18.71 30.09 17.19
C SER A 98 -19.71 31.05 17.83
N ASN A 99 -19.96 32.19 17.18
CA ASN A 99 -20.73 33.32 17.71
C ASN A 99 -21.90 33.70 16.80
N TYR A 100 -22.52 32.73 16.10
CA TYR A 100 -23.61 33.05 15.16
C TYR A 100 -24.83 33.72 15.82
N ASN A 101 -24.98 33.59 17.14
CA ASN A 101 -26.04 34.25 17.90
C ASN A 101 -26.05 35.78 17.75
N VAL A 102 -24.90 36.43 17.50
CA VAL A 102 -24.86 37.90 17.31
C VAL A 102 -25.67 38.37 16.11
N VAL A 103 -25.72 37.55 15.05
CA VAL A 103 -26.54 37.83 13.85
C VAL A 103 -28.01 37.60 14.14
N VAL A 104 -28.33 36.55 14.90
CA VAL A 104 -29.71 36.25 15.33
C VAL A 104 -30.26 37.38 16.21
N GLU A 105 -29.45 37.89 17.14
CA GLU A 105 -29.80 39.03 18.00
C GLU A 105 -30.03 40.30 17.17
N ALA A 106 -29.11 40.62 16.25
CA ALA A 106 -29.26 41.78 15.36
C ALA A 106 -30.51 41.68 14.47
N PHE A 107 -30.80 40.49 13.93
CA PHE A 107 -31.99 40.26 13.12
C PHE A 107 -33.28 40.37 13.95
N SER A 108 -33.29 39.84 15.17
CA SER A 108 -34.45 39.91 16.08
C SER A 108 -34.74 41.33 16.58
N ALA A 109 -33.75 42.22 16.54
CA ALA A 109 -33.90 43.62 16.91
C ALA A 109 -34.48 44.50 15.79
N ILE A 110 -34.75 43.95 14.60
CA ILE A 110 -35.34 44.70 13.51
C ILE A 110 -36.82 44.97 13.78
N ASP A 111 -37.15 46.25 13.87
CA ASP A 111 -38.53 46.75 13.85
C ASP A 111 -38.96 46.92 12.39
N TRP A 112 -40.02 46.24 11.96
CA TRP A 112 -40.50 46.22 10.58
C TRP A 112 -41.62 47.23 10.28
N ASP A 113 -42.03 48.04 11.27
CA ASP A 113 -43.15 48.97 11.17
C ASP A 113 -42.69 50.44 11.09
N LYS A 114 -41.47 50.69 10.60
CA LYS A 114 -40.95 52.06 10.47
C LYS A 114 -41.58 52.80 9.31
N SER A 115 -41.93 54.05 9.56
CA SER A 115 -42.36 55.03 8.56
C SER A 115 -41.18 55.64 7.81
N ILE A 116 -41.43 56.30 6.68
CA ILE A 116 -40.41 57.01 5.91
C ILE A 116 -39.73 58.15 6.70
N GLU A 117 -40.41 58.72 7.71
CA GLU A 117 -39.83 59.65 8.69
C GLU A 117 -38.72 59.02 9.53
N GLU A 118 -38.79 57.71 9.74
CA GLU A 118 -37.86 56.93 10.54
C GLU A 118 -36.83 56.17 9.67
N GLN A 119 -36.66 56.53 8.39
CA GLN A 119 -35.71 55.86 7.48
C GLN A 119 -34.28 55.81 8.06
N ALA A 120 -33.87 56.82 8.82
CA ALA A 120 -32.57 56.82 9.51
C ALA A 120 -32.44 55.66 10.52
N ALA A 121 -33.53 55.27 11.19
CA ALA A 121 -33.57 54.12 12.08
C ALA A 121 -33.45 52.81 11.29
N VAL A 122 -34.11 52.69 10.13
CA VAL A 122 -33.95 51.51 9.23
C VAL A 122 -32.53 51.38 8.71
N ASN A 123 -31.90 52.49 8.32
CA ASN A 123 -30.50 52.50 7.91
C ASN A 123 -29.57 52.08 9.06
N ALA A 124 -29.87 52.50 10.29
CA ALA A 124 -29.12 52.06 11.47
C ALA A 124 -29.29 50.54 11.72
N MET A 125 -30.49 49.98 11.55
CA MET A 125 -30.73 48.53 11.65
C MET A 125 -29.92 47.75 10.61
N ALA A 126 -29.88 48.22 9.36
CA ALA A 126 -29.04 47.64 8.31
C ALA A 126 -27.54 47.65 8.70
N GLN A 127 -27.05 48.77 9.24
CA GLN A 127 -25.66 48.88 9.71
C GLN A 127 -25.35 47.91 10.85
N GLN A 128 -26.26 47.74 11.81
CA GLN A 128 -26.08 46.79 12.91
C GLN A 128 -26.05 45.34 12.42
N LEU A 129 -26.95 44.96 11.52
CA LEU A 129 -26.96 43.62 10.92
C LEU A 129 -25.68 43.36 10.12
N PHE A 130 -25.23 44.33 9.32
CA PHE A 130 -23.95 44.24 8.59
C PHE A 130 -22.75 44.11 9.53
N ALA A 131 -22.72 44.86 10.63
CA ALA A 131 -21.65 44.77 11.62
C ALA A 131 -21.63 43.39 12.30
N ALA A 132 -22.79 42.86 12.66
CA ALA A 132 -22.93 41.53 13.25
C ALA A 132 -22.44 40.42 12.30
N ILE A 133 -22.79 40.50 11.01
CA ILE A 133 -22.32 39.56 9.97
C ILE A 133 -20.78 39.61 9.84
N ASN A 134 -20.19 40.80 9.81
CA ASN A 134 -18.73 40.95 9.68
C ASN A 134 -17.97 40.58 10.96
N ALA A 135 -18.64 40.58 12.12
CA ALA A 135 -18.08 40.17 13.40
C ALA A 135 -18.13 38.65 13.63
N LEU A 136 -18.64 37.88 12.67
CA LEU A 136 -18.67 36.42 12.75
C LEU A 136 -17.25 35.84 12.83
N ILE A 137 -17.05 34.91 13.75
CA ILE A 137 -15.79 34.23 14.02
C ILE A 137 -15.90 32.80 13.45
N PRO A 138 -15.22 32.48 12.34
CA PRO A 138 -15.24 31.14 11.78
C PRO A 138 -14.62 30.13 12.76
N LEU A 139 -15.28 28.99 12.93
CA LEU A 139 -14.70 27.83 13.59
C LEU A 139 -13.54 27.28 12.75
N PRO A 140 -12.50 26.70 13.38
CA PRO A 140 -11.43 26.03 12.64
C PRO A 140 -11.95 24.75 11.99
N ALA A 141 -11.36 24.37 10.86
CA ALA A 141 -11.53 23.01 10.32
C ALA A 141 -10.85 21.98 11.24
N ASP A 142 -11.36 20.75 11.19
CA ASP A 142 -10.81 19.62 11.94
C ASP A 142 -9.68 18.95 11.15
N TYR A 143 -8.48 18.90 11.73
CA TYR A 143 -7.28 18.32 11.14
C TYR A 143 -6.90 16.96 11.74
N ALA A 144 -7.73 16.35 12.60
CA ALA A 144 -7.37 15.11 13.30
C ALA A 144 -6.91 13.99 12.34
N ALA A 145 -7.56 13.85 11.19
CA ALA A 145 -7.17 12.87 10.18
C ALA A 145 -5.83 13.19 9.49
N VAL A 146 -5.56 14.47 9.23
CA VAL A 146 -4.26 14.92 8.69
C VAL A 146 -3.16 14.63 9.71
N ASP A 147 -3.39 14.96 10.98
CA ASP A 147 -2.44 14.75 12.06
C ASP A 147 -2.14 13.27 12.28
N ALA A 148 -3.16 12.41 12.25
CA ALA A 148 -3.00 10.97 12.33
C ALA A 148 -2.15 10.43 11.17
N ALA A 149 -2.40 10.88 9.93
CA ALA A 149 -1.62 10.45 8.77
C ALA A 149 -0.15 10.93 8.85
N LEU A 150 0.09 12.17 9.30
CA LEU A 150 1.45 12.68 9.51
C LEU A 150 2.19 11.93 10.63
N ALA A 151 1.48 11.52 11.68
CA ALA A 151 2.06 10.70 12.74
C ALA A 151 2.50 9.32 12.22
N ILE A 152 1.70 8.68 11.35
CA ILE A 152 2.09 7.43 10.67
C ILE A 152 3.35 7.66 9.84
N ILE A 153 3.39 8.73 9.03
CA ILE A 153 4.55 9.08 8.19
C ILE A 153 5.82 9.27 9.03
N ALA A 154 5.70 9.95 10.17
CA ALA A 154 6.83 10.16 11.09
C ALA A 154 7.33 8.86 11.73
N GLY A 155 6.48 7.84 11.84
CA GLY A 155 6.80 6.52 12.38
C GLY A 155 7.26 5.49 11.34
N LEU A 156 7.37 5.86 10.06
CA LEU A 156 7.83 4.94 9.02
C LEU A 156 9.33 4.58 9.23
N PRO A 157 9.73 3.35 8.87
CA PRO A 157 11.13 2.96 8.72
C PRO A 157 11.95 3.92 7.84
N ASP A 158 13.27 3.74 7.87
CA ASP A 158 14.20 4.55 7.08
C ASP A 158 13.75 4.68 5.61
N PRO A 159 13.66 5.90 5.04
CA PRO A 159 13.21 6.11 3.67
C PRO A 159 13.99 5.33 2.60
N SER A 160 15.24 4.95 2.87
CA SER A 160 16.06 4.13 1.97
C SER A 160 15.55 2.69 1.80
N TYR A 161 14.67 2.23 2.70
CA TYR A 161 14.06 0.90 2.62
C TYR A 161 12.91 0.83 1.62
N TYR A 162 12.46 1.96 1.09
CA TYR A 162 11.37 2.02 0.12
C TYR A 162 11.89 2.21 -1.30
N VAL A 163 11.21 1.59 -2.26
CA VAL A 163 11.48 1.75 -3.70
C VAL A 163 11.44 3.22 -4.11
N THR A 164 10.46 3.96 -3.58
CA THR A 164 10.34 5.41 -3.72
C THR A 164 9.65 6.01 -2.50
N PHE A 165 10.06 7.22 -2.14
CA PHE A 165 9.45 8.02 -1.07
C PHE A 165 8.85 9.34 -1.58
N GLU A 166 8.84 9.54 -2.91
CA GLU A 166 8.49 10.82 -3.51
C GLU A 166 7.00 11.17 -3.36
N GLY A 167 6.12 10.16 -3.38
CA GLY A 167 4.69 10.35 -3.13
C GLY A 167 4.41 10.93 -1.75
N ILE A 168 5.13 10.46 -0.73
CA ILE A 168 5.02 11.00 0.65
C ILE A 168 5.49 12.45 0.69
N ARG A 169 6.66 12.75 0.11
CA ARG A 169 7.19 14.13 0.08
C ARG A 169 6.21 15.09 -0.60
N THR A 170 5.66 14.67 -1.73
CA THR A 170 4.66 15.44 -2.48
C THR A 170 3.42 15.67 -1.61
N ALA A 171 2.82 14.62 -1.06
CA ALA A 171 1.61 14.72 -0.23
C ALA A 171 1.83 15.63 0.99
N VAL A 172 2.93 15.47 1.72
CA VAL A 172 3.26 16.32 2.88
C VAL A 172 3.40 17.78 2.48
N SER A 173 4.01 18.08 1.32
CA SER A 173 4.19 19.46 0.85
C SER A 173 2.88 20.19 0.53
N THR A 174 1.78 19.45 0.29
CA THR A 174 0.45 20.03 0.00
C THR A 174 -0.35 20.38 1.25
N VAL A 175 0.10 20.01 2.44
CA VAL A 175 -0.61 20.26 3.69
C VAL A 175 -0.58 21.75 4.02
N VAL A 176 -1.76 22.37 4.03
CA VAL A 176 -1.95 23.79 4.42
C VAL A 176 -2.81 23.83 5.68
N ARG A 177 -2.36 24.57 6.69
CA ARG A 177 -3.06 24.71 8.00
C ARG A 177 -3.88 26.01 8.07
N GLY A 178 -4.72 26.10 9.10
CA GLY A 178 -5.46 27.33 9.42
C GLY A 178 -6.74 27.54 8.60
N LYS A 179 -7.19 26.52 7.86
CA LYS A 179 -8.46 26.59 7.13
C LYS A 179 -9.67 26.69 8.09
N PRO A 180 -10.69 27.51 7.76
CA PRO A 180 -11.94 27.56 8.52
C PRO A 180 -12.84 26.35 8.24
N LYS A 181 -13.85 26.14 9.07
CA LYS A 181 -14.81 25.01 8.98
C LYS A 181 -15.55 24.95 7.65
N SER A 182 -15.76 26.10 7.00
CA SER A 182 -16.32 26.18 5.66
C SER A 182 -15.46 25.53 4.56
N GLN A 183 -14.17 25.31 4.83
CA GLN A 183 -13.22 24.62 3.95
C GLN A 183 -12.85 23.22 4.47
N GLN A 184 -13.72 22.59 5.26
CA GLN A 184 -13.46 21.25 5.80
C GLN A 184 -13.17 20.23 4.68
N SER A 185 -13.85 20.31 3.54
CA SER A 185 -13.60 19.41 2.40
C SER A 185 -12.17 19.48 1.87
N ASP A 186 -11.52 20.64 1.93
CA ASP A 186 -10.12 20.77 1.53
C ASP A 186 -9.19 20.06 2.51
N VAL A 187 -9.49 20.14 3.82
CA VAL A 187 -8.72 19.46 4.87
C VAL A 187 -8.90 17.95 4.77
N ASP A 188 -10.12 17.49 4.51
CA ASP A 188 -10.43 16.08 4.30
C ASP A 188 -9.69 15.54 3.06
N ALA A 189 -9.60 16.34 1.99
CA ALA A 189 -8.83 16.00 0.79
C ALA A 189 -7.32 15.90 1.05
N MET A 190 -6.76 16.76 1.91
CA MET A 190 -5.35 16.64 2.35
C MET A 190 -5.11 15.33 3.09
N ALA A 191 -6.00 14.96 4.01
CA ALA A 191 -5.90 13.69 4.75
C ALA A 191 -5.94 12.50 3.80
N GLN A 192 -6.88 12.49 2.84
CA GLN A 192 -6.97 11.44 1.82
C GLN A 192 -5.71 11.33 0.98
N THR A 193 -5.12 12.47 0.58
CA THR A 193 -3.87 12.51 -0.19
C THR A 193 -2.71 11.87 0.57
N LEU A 194 -2.58 12.16 1.87
CA LEU A 194 -1.56 11.55 2.73
C LEU A 194 -1.78 10.03 2.88
N ILE A 195 -3.01 9.60 3.15
CA ILE A 195 -3.36 8.18 3.30
C ILE A 195 -3.09 7.40 2.01
N ALA A 196 -3.46 7.95 0.85
CA ALA A 196 -3.17 7.36 -0.44
C ALA A 196 -1.66 7.20 -0.68
N ALA A 197 -0.86 8.21 -0.33
CA ALA A 197 0.60 8.14 -0.44
C ALA A 197 1.18 7.05 0.47
N ILE A 198 0.72 6.94 1.73
CA ILE A 198 1.13 5.88 2.67
C ILE A 198 0.81 4.50 2.11
N ASN A 199 -0.41 4.27 1.63
CA ASN A 199 -0.84 2.98 1.09
C ASN A 199 -0.11 2.59 -0.21
N SER A 200 0.50 3.54 -0.90
CA SER A 200 1.28 3.31 -2.12
C SER A 200 2.75 2.94 -1.87
N LEU A 201 3.21 3.02 -0.62
CA LEU A 201 4.59 2.70 -0.27
C LEU A 201 4.91 1.22 -0.54
N GLN A 202 6.09 0.98 -1.09
CA GLN A 202 6.61 -0.35 -1.37
C GLN A 202 8.02 -0.45 -0.80
N LEU A 203 8.25 -1.45 0.04
CA LEU A 203 9.59 -1.78 0.53
C LEU A 203 10.41 -2.44 -0.57
N TYR A 204 11.72 -2.27 -0.52
CA TYR A 204 12.63 -3.11 -1.30
C TYR A 204 12.52 -4.58 -0.84
N PRO A 205 12.66 -5.54 -1.78
CA PRO A 205 12.82 -6.94 -1.40
C PRO A 205 14.12 -7.14 -0.62
N ALA A 206 14.16 -8.19 0.20
CA ALA A 206 15.40 -8.63 0.82
C ALA A 206 16.44 -9.08 -0.24
N ASP A 207 17.70 -9.12 0.16
CA ASP A 207 18.81 -9.59 -0.66
C ASP A 207 18.97 -11.12 -0.54
N TYR A 208 18.62 -11.82 -1.62
CA TYR A 208 18.71 -13.29 -1.72
C TYR A 208 19.99 -13.80 -2.37
N ARG A 209 20.97 -12.94 -2.68
CA ARG A 209 22.17 -13.36 -3.44
C ARG A 209 22.92 -14.52 -2.78
N ARG A 210 23.00 -14.55 -1.44
CA ARG A 210 23.64 -15.65 -0.70
C ARG A 210 22.84 -16.95 -0.83
N VAL A 211 21.51 -16.87 -0.72
CA VAL A 211 20.62 -18.03 -0.92
C VAL A 211 20.80 -18.60 -2.33
N ASP A 212 20.78 -17.73 -3.34
CA ASP A 212 20.91 -18.12 -4.74
C ASP A 212 22.27 -18.78 -5.04
N GLN A 213 23.36 -18.22 -4.50
CA GLN A 213 24.69 -18.81 -4.62
C GLN A 213 24.77 -20.20 -3.98
N THR A 214 24.18 -20.39 -2.80
CA THR A 214 24.17 -21.68 -2.11
C THR A 214 23.34 -22.73 -2.86
N ILE A 215 22.20 -22.34 -3.44
CA ILE A 215 21.39 -23.23 -4.29
C ILE A 215 22.17 -23.64 -5.55
N LEU A 216 22.91 -22.73 -6.18
CA LEU A 216 23.77 -23.07 -7.31
C LEU A 216 24.87 -24.06 -6.93
N ARG A 217 25.54 -23.86 -5.78
CA ARG A 217 26.53 -24.81 -5.26
C ARG A 217 25.92 -26.20 -5.02
N ALA A 218 24.71 -26.28 -4.47
CA ALA A 218 24.02 -27.56 -4.30
C ALA A 218 23.73 -28.26 -5.64
N ALA A 219 23.38 -27.50 -6.68
CA ALA A 219 23.07 -28.04 -8.00
C ALA A 219 24.29 -28.62 -8.74
N GLU A 220 25.51 -28.29 -8.32
CA GLU A 220 26.76 -28.86 -8.86
C GLU A 220 27.11 -30.23 -8.26
N LEU A 221 26.45 -30.62 -7.17
CA LEU A 221 26.65 -31.89 -6.49
C LEU A 221 25.85 -33.01 -7.15
N ASP A 222 26.42 -34.22 -7.17
CA ASP A 222 25.67 -35.42 -7.56
C ASP A 222 24.94 -35.96 -6.33
N ALA A 223 23.61 -35.91 -6.34
CA ALA A 223 22.81 -36.39 -5.23
C ALA A 223 23.04 -37.89 -4.92
N SER A 224 23.43 -38.70 -5.91
CA SER A 224 23.69 -40.13 -5.74
C SER A 224 24.96 -40.45 -4.94
N ASP A 225 25.87 -39.47 -4.81
CA ASP A 225 27.08 -39.61 -3.99
C ASP A 225 26.79 -39.47 -2.49
N TYR A 226 25.58 -39.03 -2.10
CA TYR A 226 25.24 -38.71 -0.71
C TYR A 226 24.02 -39.47 -0.18
N THR A 227 24.08 -39.89 1.08
CA THR A 227 22.98 -40.64 1.74
C THR A 227 21.82 -39.74 2.17
N ASN A 228 22.09 -38.46 2.41
CA ASN A 228 21.19 -37.52 3.07
C ASN A 228 20.89 -36.26 2.22
N PHE A 229 21.00 -36.34 0.90
CA PHE A 229 20.83 -35.20 0.00
C PHE A 229 19.44 -34.53 0.08
N ASP A 230 18.41 -35.27 0.50
CA ASP A 230 17.06 -34.74 0.72
C ASP A 230 17.00 -33.60 1.74
N THR A 231 17.97 -33.51 2.66
CA THR A 231 18.07 -32.40 3.63
C THR A 231 18.35 -31.06 2.95
N VAL A 232 19.23 -31.04 1.95
CA VAL A 232 19.52 -29.85 1.12
C VAL A 232 18.29 -29.47 0.31
N MET A 233 17.59 -30.46 -0.27
CA MET A 233 16.39 -30.21 -1.04
C MET A 233 15.26 -29.64 -0.17
N THR A 234 15.13 -30.11 1.07
CA THR A 234 14.16 -29.59 2.04
C THR A 234 14.46 -28.13 2.39
N ALA A 235 15.72 -27.82 2.70
CA ALA A 235 16.15 -26.45 2.99
C ALA A 235 15.91 -25.49 1.80
N ALA A 236 16.18 -25.94 0.57
CA ALA A 236 15.94 -25.16 -0.64
C ALA A 236 14.45 -24.87 -0.88
N ARG A 237 13.57 -25.86 -0.65
CA ARG A 237 12.12 -25.70 -0.78
C ARG A 237 11.50 -24.79 0.29
N SER A 238 12.13 -24.68 1.46
CA SER A 238 11.67 -23.78 2.53
C SER A 238 12.00 -22.30 2.32
N VAL A 239 12.74 -21.95 1.25
CA VAL A 239 13.07 -20.55 0.96
C VAL A 239 11.79 -19.79 0.59
N ASP A 240 11.36 -18.89 1.47
CA ASP A 240 10.33 -17.90 1.18
C ASP A 240 10.96 -16.68 0.54
N ARG A 241 10.55 -16.35 -0.70
CA ARG A 241 11.04 -15.20 -1.47
C ARG A 241 10.18 -13.94 -1.35
N SER A 242 9.20 -13.94 -0.46
CA SER A 242 8.32 -12.79 -0.24
C SER A 242 8.88 -11.75 0.72
N LYS A 243 10.06 -11.99 1.31
CA LYS A 243 10.63 -11.16 2.37
C LYS A 243 11.09 -9.80 1.87
N SER A 244 10.80 -8.79 2.67
CA SER A 244 11.24 -7.41 2.45
C SER A 244 12.59 -7.15 3.11
N ILE A 245 13.21 -6.02 2.79
CA ILE A 245 14.47 -5.56 3.41
C ILE A 245 14.41 -5.49 4.94
N LEU A 246 13.22 -5.33 5.54
CA LEU A 246 13.03 -5.34 7.00
C LEU A 246 13.21 -6.73 7.62
N GLU A 247 13.10 -7.78 6.82
CA GLU A 247 13.16 -9.19 7.23
C GLU A 247 14.47 -9.85 6.75
N GLN A 248 15.52 -9.05 6.48
CA GLN A 248 16.78 -9.53 5.94
C GLN A 248 17.43 -10.63 6.81
N GLU A 249 17.27 -10.56 8.13
CA GLU A 249 17.79 -11.57 9.07
C GLU A 249 17.15 -12.96 8.84
N GLU A 250 15.87 -13.01 8.47
CA GLU A 250 15.21 -14.27 8.13
C GLU A 250 15.78 -14.86 6.84
N VAL A 251 16.07 -14.01 5.84
CA VAL A 251 16.73 -14.44 4.59
C VAL A 251 18.16 -14.91 4.84
N ASP A 252 18.91 -14.24 5.71
CA ASP A 252 20.24 -14.67 6.13
C ASP A 252 20.21 -16.01 6.88
N THR A 253 19.14 -16.25 7.66
CA THR A 253 18.89 -17.54 8.31
C THR A 253 18.62 -18.63 7.27
N MET A 254 17.78 -18.38 6.27
CA MET A 254 17.54 -19.33 5.16
C MET A 254 18.85 -19.70 4.45
N ALA A 255 19.69 -18.70 4.15
CA ALA A 255 21.00 -18.93 3.52
C ALA A 255 21.90 -19.81 4.41
N THR A 256 21.89 -19.56 5.72
CA THR A 256 22.68 -20.32 6.69
C THR A 256 22.19 -21.76 6.80
N THR A 257 20.88 -21.99 6.89
CA THR A 257 20.28 -23.33 6.92
C THR A 257 20.65 -24.15 5.68
N LEU A 258 20.56 -23.54 4.50
CA LEU A 258 20.97 -24.16 3.24
C LEU A 258 22.46 -24.55 3.24
N MET A 259 23.32 -23.62 3.69
CA MET A 259 24.77 -23.85 3.76
C MET A 259 25.10 -24.99 4.72
N THR A 260 24.49 -25.00 5.91
CA THR A 260 24.66 -26.08 6.90
C THR A 260 24.18 -27.43 6.36
N ALA A 261 23.07 -27.48 5.61
CA ALA A 261 22.61 -28.73 5.01
C ALA A 261 23.63 -29.29 4.00
N ILE A 262 24.24 -28.42 3.18
CA ILE A 262 25.29 -28.82 2.24
C ILE A 262 26.55 -29.27 2.96
N ASP A 263 27.00 -28.52 3.98
CA ASP A 263 28.23 -28.84 4.70
C ASP A 263 28.10 -30.12 5.55
N ASN A 264 26.88 -30.54 5.89
CA ASN A 264 26.58 -31.78 6.62
C ASN A 264 26.21 -32.97 5.71
N LEU A 265 26.45 -32.87 4.40
CA LEU A 265 26.23 -34.00 3.50
C LEU A 265 27.17 -35.17 3.81
N GLU A 266 26.60 -36.37 3.85
CA GLU A 266 27.31 -37.61 4.16
C GLU A 266 27.45 -38.46 2.89
N LEU A 267 28.69 -38.85 2.56
CA LEU A 267 28.96 -39.67 1.38
C LEU A 267 28.41 -41.08 1.52
N VAL A 268 27.94 -41.65 0.41
CA VAL A 268 27.62 -43.06 0.28
C VAL A 268 28.90 -43.89 0.46
N GLY A 269 28.78 -45.07 1.08
CA GLY A 269 29.88 -46.02 1.19
C GLY A 269 30.32 -46.53 -0.19
N ALA A 270 31.61 -46.85 -0.34
CA ALA A 270 32.09 -47.47 -1.57
C ALA A 270 31.45 -48.86 -1.82
N ASP A 271 31.41 -49.28 -3.07
CA ASP A 271 30.95 -50.61 -3.46
C ASP A 271 32.07 -51.65 -3.25
N TYR A 272 31.89 -52.52 -2.25
CA TYR A 272 32.83 -53.61 -1.92
C TYR A 272 32.48 -54.95 -2.59
N THR A 273 31.50 -55.00 -3.49
CA THR A 273 31.08 -56.25 -4.13
C THR A 273 32.24 -57.02 -4.77
N GLY A 274 33.18 -56.30 -5.39
CA GLY A 274 34.42 -56.88 -5.94
C GLY A 274 35.32 -57.48 -4.85
N VAL A 275 35.57 -56.74 -3.77
CA VAL A 275 36.36 -57.20 -2.61
C VAL A 275 35.71 -58.43 -1.98
N ASP A 276 34.40 -58.39 -1.74
CA ASP A 276 33.64 -59.50 -1.15
C ASP A 276 33.67 -60.75 -2.03
N THR A 277 33.60 -60.58 -3.35
CA THR A 277 33.73 -61.69 -4.30
C THR A 277 35.11 -62.33 -4.25
N ALA A 278 36.18 -61.52 -4.19
CA ALA A 278 37.55 -62.02 -4.10
C ALA A 278 37.83 -62.72 -2.76
N ILE A 279 37.37 -62.15 -1.64
CA ILE A 279 37.49 -62.76 -0.31
C ILE A 279 36.73 -64.10 -0.28
N ARG A 280 35.50 -64.16 -0.82
CA ARG A 280 34.72 -65.39 -0.87
C ARG A 280 35.44 -66.51 -1.64
N TYR A 281 36.07 -66.18 -2.76
CA TYR A 281 36.89 -67.14 -3.51
C TYR A 281 38.08 -67.62 -2.65
N ALA A 282 38.80 -66.70 -2.00
CA ALA A 282 39.93 -67.02 -1.12
C ALA A 282 39.56 -67.93 0.04
N GLN A 283 38.37 -67.74 0.65
CA GLN A 283 37.86 -68.56 1.76
C GLN A 283 37.63 -70.04 1.39
N GLY A 284 37.54 -70.37 0.09
CA GLY A 284 37.38 -71.76 -0.36
C GLY A 284 38.70 -72.47 -0.62
N LEU A 285 39.84 -71.80 -0.43
CA LEU A 285 41.17 -72.35 -0.58
C LEU A 285 41.66 -72.92 0.76
N ASP A 286 42.26 -74.12 0.75
CA ASP A 286 42.95 -74.65 1.94
C ASP A 286 44.39 -74.11 1.98
N PRO A 287 44.79 -73.38 3.04
CA PRO A 287 46.14 -72.83 3.13
C PRO A 287 47.25 -73.90 3.06
N ARG A 288 46.97 -75.14 3.47
CA ARG A 288 47.95 -76.25 3.47
C ARG A 288 48.31 -76.71 2.06
N ASP A 289 47.49 -76.38 1.07
CA ASP A 289 47.75 -76.74 -0.32
C ASP A 289 48.78 -75.83 -0.99
N TYR A 290 49.22 -74.74 -0.34
CA TYR A 290 50.08 -73.71 -0.93
C TYR A 290 51.32 -73.37 -0.09
N THR A 291 52.43 -73.06 -0.74
CA THR A 291 53.71 -72.71 -0.09
C THR A 291 53.84 -71.23 0.28
N ASN A 292 53.05 -70.35 -0.35
CA ASN A 292 53.16 -68.90 -0.25
C ASN A 292 51.84 -68.20 0.13
N PHE A 293 50.99 -68.87 0.94
CA PHE A 293 49.66 -68.36 1.31
C PHE A 293 49.67 -67.04 2.10
N ALA A 294 50.80 -66.70 2.76
CA ALA A 294 50.92 -65.50 3.60
C ALA A 294 50.58 -64.20 2.86
N ALA A 295 50.95 -64.07 1.58
CA ALA A 295 50.66 -62.87 0.79
C ALA A 295 49.14 -62.64 0.60
N LEU A 296 48.36 -63.71 0.46
CA LEU A 296 46.90 -63.63 0.36
C LEU A 296 46.28 -63.21 1.70
N SER A 297 46.74 -63.78 2.81
CA SER A 297 46.28 -63.37 4.15
C SER A 297 46.52 -61.88 4.42
N GLU A 298 47.69 -61.36 4.01
CA GLU A 298 48.03 -59.95 4.16
C GLU A 298 47.15 -59.04 3.30
N ALA A 299 46.88 -59.40 2.04
CA ALA A 299 45.98 -58.65 1.16
C ALA A 299 44.55 -58.58 1.72
N ILE A 300 44.04 -59.68 2.30
CA ILE A 300 42.72 -59.69 2.95
C ILE A 300 42.71 -58.83 4.22
N ARG A 301 43.77 -58.89 5.03
CA ARG A 301 43.90 -58.11 6.27
C ARG A 301 44.03 -56.60 6.01
N ALA A 302 44.53 -56.22 4.83
CA ALA A 302 44.67 -54.82 4.42
C ALA A 302 43.36 -54.16 4.00
N VAL A 303 42.25 -54.90 3.91
CA VAL A 303 40.95 -54.34 3.51
C VAL A 303 40.43 -53.37 4.56
N ASP A 304 40.39 -52.09 4.20
CA ASP A 304 39.73 -51.03 4.96
C ASP A 304 38.28 -50.89 4.49
N ARG A 305 37.30 -51.11 5.39
CA ARG A 305 35.86 -51.04 5.10
C ARG A 305 35.25 -49.65 5.34
N SER A 306 36.07 -48.66 5.70
CA SER A 306 35.60 -47.29 5.97
C SER A 306 35.54 -46.39 4.73
N LYS A 307 35.97 -46.88 3.55
CA LYS A 307 36.01 -46.09 2.32
C LYS A 307 34.63 -45.69 1.83
N THR A 308 34.56 -44.45 1.34
CA THR A 308 33.36 -43.87 0.73
C THR A 308 33.46 -43.81 -0.79
N ILE A 309 32.37 -43.46 -1.48
CA ILE A 309 32.26 -43.51 -2.95
C ILE A 309 33.35 -42.71 -3.69
N ASN A 310 33.85 -41.61 -3.11
CA ASN A 310 34.95 -40.83 -3.68
C ASN A 310 36.33 -41.55 -3.59
N GLU A 311 36.43 -42.62 -2.80
CA GLU A 311 37.59 -43.48 -2.64
C GLU A 311 37.40 -44.83 -3.37
N GLN A 312 36.40 -44.97 -4.24
CA GLN A 312 36.06 -46.23 -4.93
C GLN A 312 37.28 -46.87 -5.60
N ALA A 313 38.16 -46.09 -6.23
CA ALA A 313 39.37 -46.61 -6.86
C ALA A 313 40.31 -47.36 -5.88
N GLN A 314 40.34 -46.96 -4.60
CA GLN A 314 41.10 -47.68 -3.57
C GLN A 314 40.43 -49.01 -3.23
N VAL A 315 39.09 -49.06 -3.19
CA VAL A 315 38.32 -50.29 -2.99
C VAL A 315 38.50 -51.26 -4.14
N ASP A 316 38.47 -50.75 -5.36
CA ASP A 316 38.77 -51.50 -6.57
C ASP A 316 40.20 -52.07 -6.52
N GLN A 317 41.17 -51.27 -6.08
CA GLN A 317 42.56 -51.72 -5.89
C GLN A 317 42.67 -52.82 -4.83
N MET A 318 41.97 -52.71 -3.69
CA MET A 318 41.93 -53.77 -2.68
C MET A 318 41.39 -55.09 -3.25
N ALA A 319 40.37 -55.02 -4.12
CA ALA A 319 39.87 -56.21 -4.82
C ALA A 319 40.94 -56.78 -5.76
N ALA A 320 41.61 -55.93 -6.56
CA ALA A 320 42.67 -56.35 -7.47
C ALA A 320 43.84 -57.03 -6.75
N ASP A 321 44.27 -56.50 -5.60
CA ASP A 321 45.37 -57.06 -4.82
C ASP A 321 45.07 -58.46 -4.31
N ILE A 322 43.84 -58.70 -3.81
CA ILE A 322 43.40 -60.03 -3.39
C ILE A 322 43.36 -60.99 -4.57
N VAL A 323 42.82 -60.56 -5.72
CA VAL A 323 42.80 -61.38 -6.94
C VAL A 323 44.22 -61.72 -7.39
N GLN A 324 45.13 -60.76 -7.38
CA GLN A 324 46.51 -60.97 -7.81
C GLN A 324 47.26 -61.91 -6.86
N ALA A 325 47.03 -61.80 -5.55
CA ALA A 325 47.57 -62.74 -4.57
C ALA A 325 47.05 -64.17 -4.81
N ILE A 326 45.76 -64.34 -5.13
CA ILE A 326 45.19 -65.64 -5.51
C ILE A 326 45.86 -66.20 -6.76
N LEU A 327 46.04 -65.39 -7.80
CA LEU A 327 46.63 -65.82 -9.08
C LEU A 327 48.11 -66.22 -8.98
N THR A 328 48.82 -65.75 -7.94
CA THR A 328 50.25 -66.00 -7.73
C THR A 328 50.54 -67.11 -6.71
N LEU A 329 49.49 -67.78 -6.19
CA LEU A 329 49.64 -68.92 -5.29
C LEU A 329 50.35 -70.10 -5.95
N GLN A 330 51.27 -70.72 -5.21
CA GLN A 330 52.07 -71.87 -5.63
C GLN A 330 51.70 -73.09 -4.78
N ARG A 331 51.25 -74.18 -5.43
CA ARG A 331 50.84 -75.39 -4.72
C ARG A 331 52.04 -76.11 -4.10
N VAL A 332 51.83 -76.77 -2.97
CA VAL A 332 52.81 -77.71 -2.39
C VAL A 332 53.05 -78.83 -3.39
N ALA A 333 54.32 -79.08 -3.72
CA ALA A 333 54.69 -80.18 -4.61
C ALA A 333 54.35 -81.51 -3.92
N VAL A 334 53.53 -82.34 -4.57
CA VAL A 334 53.38 -83.74 -4.16
C VAL A 334 54.65 -84.49 -4.55
N THR A 335 55.50 -84.80 -3.56
CA THR A 335 56.54 -85.82 -3.76
C THR A 335 55.83 -87.16 -3.83
N PRO A 336 55.90 -87.91 -4.96
CA PRO A 336 55.37 -89.27 -5.00
C PRO A 336 56.29 -90.15 -4.15
N THR A 337 55.95 -90.33 -2.88
CA THR A 337 56.51 -91.45 -2.11
C THR A 337 55.79 -92.71 -2.60
N PRO A 338 56.48 -93.69 -3.18
CA PRO A 338 55.84 -94.91 -3.65
C PRO A 338 55.44 -95.72 -2.41
N SER A 339 54.14 -95.91 -2.19
CA SER A 339 53.68 -96.99 -1.33
C SER A 339 52.46 -97.65 -1.95
N THR A 340 52.55 -98.97 -1.99
CA THR A 340 51.73 -99.89 -2.75
C THR A 340 50.29 -99.97 -2.26
N THR A 341 49.40 -100.26 -3.21
CA THR A 341 47.99 -100.69 -3.11
C THR A 341 46.92 -99.64 -2.75
N ASP A 342 46.21 -99.23 -3.81
CA ASP A 342 44.79 -98.79 -3.87
C ASP A 342 44.44 -97.30 -3.62
N PRO A 343 43.36 -96.78 -4.23
CA PRO A 343 43.21 -96.46 -5.64
C PRO A 343 43.81 -95.07 -5.97
N THR A 344 44.18 -94.89 -7.23
CA THR A 344 44.74 -93.68 -7.84
C THR A 344 44.17 -92.35 -7.30
N PRO A 345 44.95 -91.49 -6.63
CA PRO A 345 44.63 -90.08 -6.59
C PRO A 345 44.98 -89.54 -7.98
N THR A 346 43.98 -89.18 -8.76
CA THR A 346 44.20 -88.42 -10.00
C THR A 346 45.03 -87.19 -9.66
N PRO A 347 46.18 -86.94 -10.31
CA PRO A 347 46.90 -85.69 -10.14
C PRO A 347 45.99 -84.56 -10.59
N TYR A 348 45.59 -83.71 -9.65
CA TYR A 348 44.75 -82.55 -9.95
C TYR A 348 45.60 -81.52 -10.68
N THR A 349 45.61 -81.57 -12.01
CA THR A 349 46.22 -80.58 -12.88
C THR A 349 45.21 -79.48 -13.17
N GLY A 350 45.18 -78.49 -12.28
CA GLY A 350 44.40 -77.27 -12.46
C GLY A 350 44.40 -76.45 -11.17
N THR A 351 44.66 -75.15 -11.28
CA THR A 351 44.09 -74.17 -10.35
C THR A 351 42.61 -74.52 -10.16
N PRO A 352 42.00 -74.49 -8.95
CA PRO A 352 40.57 -74.78 -8.83
C PRO A 352 39.82 -73.89 -9.82
N GLY A 353 39.20 -74.48 -10.84
CA GLY A 353 38.44 -73.71 -11.83
C GLY A 353 37.26 -72.99 -11.17
N THR A 354 36.89 -73.40 -9.95
CA THR A 354 35.84 -72.86 -9.11
C THR A 354 36.19 -73.04 -7.63
N SER A 355 35.99 -71.99 -6.81
CA SER A 355 36.14 -72.00 -5.35
C SER A 355 34.95 -71.27 -4.73
N ASN A 356 34.29 -71.88 -3.73
CA ASN A 356 33.08 -71.33 -3.09
C ASN A 356 32.02 -70.79 -4.08
N GLY A 357 31.83 -71.48 -5.20
CA GLY A 357 30.85 -71.09 -6.23
C GLY A 357 31.28 -69.95 -7.16
N ILE A 358 32.54 -69.49 -7.08
CA ILE A 358 33.12 -68.48 -7.98
C ILE A 358 34.18 -69.11 -8.86
N THR A 359 34.07 -68.91 -10.16
CA THR A 359 35.03 -69.42 -11.15
C THR A 359 36.26 -68.52 -11.25
N LEU A 360 37.38 -69.10 -11.65
CA LEU A 360 38.62 -68.35 -11.86
C LEU A 360 38.47 -67.26 -12.94
N ASP A 361 37.63 -67.51 -13.94
CA ASP A 361 37.34 -66.54 -15.01
C ASP A 361 36.44 -65.40 -14.51
N GLN A 362 35.47 -65.69 -13.63
CA GLN A 362 34.71 -64.64 -12.93
C GLN A 362 35.63 -63.77 -12.07
N LEU A 363 36.61 -64.36 -11.38
CA LEU A 363 37.59 -63.63 -10.57
C LEU A 363 38.52 -62.75 -11.44
N LYS A 364 39.05 -63.29 -12.54
CA LYS A 364 39.90 -62.54 -13.49
C LYS A 364 39.13 -61.41 -14.18
N SER A 365 37.83 -61.54 -14.35
CA SER A 365 36.99 -60.48 -14.92
C SER A 365 36.96 -59.22 -14.04
N LEU A 366 37.14 -59.35 -12.73
CA LEU A 366 37.22 -58.22 -11.79
C LEU A 366 38.46 -57.34 -12.04
N LEU A 367 39.61 -57.93 -12.40
CA LEU A 367 40.83 -57.19 -12.77
C LEU A 367 40.63 -56.31 -14.00
N ASN A 368 39.80 -56.74 -14.95
CA ASN A 368 39.54 -56.01 -16.19
C ASN A 368 38.54 -54.86 -16.00
N GLN A 369 37.63 -54.96 -15.02
CA GLN A 369 36.66 -53.90 -14.70
C GLN A 369 37.32 -52.69 -14.03
N ASN A 370 38.36 -52.90 -13.22
CA ASN A 370 39.09 -51.83 -12.53
C ASN A 370 39.86 -50.88 -13.48
N ASN A 371 40.15 -51.30 -14.72
CA ASN A 371 40.82 -50.48 -15.72
C ASN A 371 39.88 -49.51 -16.48
N THR A 372 38.56 -49.61 -16.29
CA THR A 372 37.56 -48.82 -17.04
C THR A 372 36.88 -47.71 -16.25
N THR A 373 37.03 -47.66 -14.92
CA THR A 373 36.24 -46.77 -14.04
C THR A 373 37.02 -45.56 -13.49
N SER A 374 38.25 -45.33 -13.96
CA SER A 374 39.09 -44.20 -13.51
C SER A 374 38.74 -42.89 -14.24
N THR A 375 37.61 -42.28 -13.91
CA THR A 375 37.38 -40.86 -14.18
C THR A 375 37.37 -40.10 -12.87
N THR A 376 38.55 -39.67 -12.44
CA THR A 376 38.72 -38.71 -11.35
C THR A 376 38.11 -37.37 -11.76
N LYS A 377 36.87 -37.11 -11.34
CA LYS A 377 36.24 -35.79 -11.43
C LYS A 377 36.86 -34.90 -10.36
N THR A 378 37.89 -34.16 -10.74
CA THR A 378 38.54 -33.17 -9.88
C THR A 378 37.61 -31.98 -9.66
N LEU A 379 37.06 -31.87 -8.45
CA LEU A 379 36.37 -30.67 -7.98
C LEU A 379 37.39 -29.53 -7.83
N SER A 380 37.42 -28.63 -8.81
CA SER A 380 38.19 -27.39 -8.73
C SER A 380 37.27 -26.28 -8.21
N MET A 381 37.58 -25.74 -7.03
CA MET A 381 36.87 -24.57 -6.47
C MET A 381 37.07 -23.35 -7.38
N PRO A 382 36.00 -22.63 -7.77
CA PRO A 382 36.15 -21.29 -8.31
C PRO A 382 36.66 -20.37 -7.20
N LYS A 383 37.72 -19.60 -7.48
CA LYS A 383 38.18 -18.54 -6.58
C LYS A 383 37.09 -17.47 -6.45
N THR A 384 36.88 -17.03 -5.22
CA THR A 384 36.06 -15.89 -4.83
C THR A 384 36.39 -14.65 -5.68
N GLY A 385 35.39 -14.10 -6.40
CA GLY A 385 35.45 -12.72 -6.90
C GLY A 385 35.13 -12.43 -8.37
N ALA A 386 34.41 -13.25 -9.13
CA ALA A 386 33.90 -12.84 -10.45
C ALA A 386 32.39 -12.49 -10.39
N PRO A 387 31.95 -11.36 -10.97
CA PRO A 387 30.52 -11.03 -11.08
C PRO A 387 29.87 -11.89 -12.17
N TYR A 388 28.81 -12.62 -11.84
CA TYR A 388 28.12 -13.50 -12.77
C TYR A 388 26.85 -12.86 -13.33
N ASP A 389 26.71 -12.94 -14.65
CA ASP A 389 25.63 -12.41 -15.49
C ASP A 389 24.29 -13.11 -15.20
N ALA A 390 23.26 -12.31 -14.91
CA ALA A 390 21.91 -12.73 -14.49
C ALA A 390 21.13 -13.53 -15.56
N THR A 391 21.65 -13.67 -16.78
CA THR A 391 20.93 -14.30 -17.89
C THR A 391 21.01 -15.83 -17.93
N ALA A 392 21.97 -16.46 -17.24
CA ALA A 392 22.09 -17.93 -17.20
C ALA A 392 21.13 -18.61 -16.19
N ILE A 393 20.50 -17.84 -15.30
CA ILE A 393 19.73 -18.34 -14.15
C ILE A 393 18.33 -18.86 -14.55
N VAL A 394 17.77 -18.39 -15.68
CA VAL A 394 16.38 -18.70 -16.06
C VAL A 394 16.18 -20.14 -16.56
N VAL A 395 17.23 -20.82 -17.03
CA VAL A 395 17.09 -22.17 -17.64
C VAL A 395 17.08 -23.30 -16.60
N LEU A 396 17.68 -23.11 -15.42
CA LEU A 396 17.76 -24.15 -14.38
C LEU A 396 16.61 -24.14 -13.36
N VAL A 397 15.93 -22.99 -13.18
CA VAL A 397 14.73 -22.90 -12.32
C VAL A 397 13.55 -23.70 -12.91
N GLY A 398 13.52 -23.91 -14.24
CA GLY A 398 12.46 -24.66 -14.92
C GLY A 398 12.40 -26.15 -14.59
N CYS A 399 13.51 -26.78 -14.18
CA CYS A 399 13.54 -28.21 -13.84
C CYS A 399 13.14 -28.50 -12.40
N VAL A 400 13.10 -27.49 -11.51
CA VAL A 400 12.72 -27.66 -10.10
C VAL A 400 11.31 -27.14 -9.80
N CYS A 401 10.71 -26.33 -10.68
CA CYS A 401 9.38 -25.73 -10.48
C CYS A 401 8.19 -26.45 -11.16
N SER A 402 8.36 -27.62 -11.77
CA SER A 402 7.30 -28.28 -12.57
C SER A 402 6.16 -28.96 -11.77
N LEU A 403 5.84 -28.52 -10.55
CA LEU A 403 4.65 -28.98 -9.79
C LEU A 403 3.93 -27.87 -9.02
N ILE A 404 3.90 -26.63 -9.54
CA ILE A 404 2.94 -25.61 -9.06
C ILE A 404 2.26 -24.96 -10.26
N VAL A 405 1.28 -25.67 -10.84
CA VAL A 405 0.14 -25.02 -11.48
C VAL A 405 -0.98 -25.00 -10.46
N SER A 406 -1.08 -23.90 -9.70
CA SER A 406 -2.33 -23.18 -9.49
C SER A 406 -2.12 -22.03 -8.49
N GLY A 407 -2.36 -20.80 -8.95
CA GLY A 407 -2.74 -19.68 -8.11
C GLY A 407 -1.63 -18.76 -7.61
N CYS A 408 -1.20 -17.81 -8.43
CA CYS A 408 -1.29 -16.37 -8.12
C CYS A 408 -0.65 -15.50 -9.22
N VAL A 409 -1.54 -14.98 -10.09
CA VAL A 409 -1.53 -13.65 -10.72
C VAL A 409 -0.17 -13.04 -11.08
N LEU A 410 0.21 -13.25 -12.34
CA LEU A 410 1.13 -12.41 -13.08
C LEU A 410 0.36 -11.14 -13.53
N TYR A 411 0.65 -9.97 -12.97
CA TYR A 411 0.22 -8.68 -13.54
C TYR A 411 1.36 -7.64 -13.52
N ILE A 412 2.15 -7.69 -14.61
CA ILE A 412 2.57 -6.58 -15.48
C ILE A 412 3.09 -5.29 -14.81
N PHE A 413 4.39 -5.02 -15.00
CA PHE A 413 4.88 -3.71 -15.44
C PHE A 413 6.19 -3.87 -16.24
N TYR A 414 6.10 -3.89 -17.57
CA TYR A 414 7.19 -3.45 -18.44
C TYR A 414 6.59 -2.57 -19.54
N GLY A 415 6.68 -1.26 -19.32
CA GLY A 415 6.38 -0.28 -20.34
C GLY A 415 7.51 -0.21 -21.37
N LYS A 416 7.18 -0.36 -22.64
CA LYS A 416 7.97 0.26 -23.72
C LYS A 416 7.06 0.64 -24.88
N LYS A 417 7.00 1.97 -25.11
CA LYS A 417 6.30 2.65 -26.19
C LYS A 417 6.66 2.04 -27.55
N HIS A 418 5.65 1.78 -28.38
CA HIS A 418 5.76 1.99 -29.82
C HIS A 418 4.47 2.61 -30.35
N THR A 419 4.57 3.88 -30.73
CA THR A 419 3.59 4.59 -31.55
C THR A 419 3.62 4.02 -32.96
N PHE A 420 2.47 3.55 -33.47
CA PHE A 420 2.28 3.35 -34.90
C PHE A 420 1.01 4.06 -35.40
N LYS A 421 1.28 4.91 -36.41
CA LYS A 421 0.45 5.78 -37.22
C LYS A 421 -0.99 5.32 -37.46
N ASN A 422 -1.91 6.28 -37.30
CA ASN A 422 -3.24 6.29 -37.90
C ASN A 422 -3.15 6.15 -39.43
N ALA A 423 -3.85 5.15 -39.98
CA ALA A 423 -4.21 5.07 -41.38
C ALA A 423 -5.72 5.33 -41.54
N LYS A 424 -6.02 6.21 -42.48
CA LYS A 424 -7.34 6.58 -43.03
C LYS A 424 -8.19 5.35 -43.41
N GLY A 425 -9.51 5.52 -43.40
CA GLY A 425 -10.38 4.88 -44.40
C GLY A 425 -11.76 4.45 -43.93
N GLU A 426 -12.75 5.33 -44.14
CA GLU A 426 -14.12 5.06 -44.64
C GLU A 426 -14.94 3.85 -44.13
N LYS A 427 -16.07 4.14 -43.48
CA LYS A 427 -17.39 4.11 -44.14
C LYS A 427 -18.41 4.95 -43.38
#